data_AF-A0A821SHY5-F1
#
_entry.id   AF-A0A821SHY5-F1
#
_cell.length_a   1.000
_cell.length_b   1.000
_cell.length_c   1.000
_cell.angle_alpha   90.00
_cell.angle_beta   90.00
_cell.angle_gamma   90.00
#
_symmetry.space_group_name_H-M   'P 1'
#
loop_
_entity.id
_entity.type
_entity.pdbx_description
1 polymer ?
#
loop_
_entity_poly.entity_id
_entity_poly.type
_entity_poly.pdbx_seq_one_letter_code
_entity_poly.pdbx_strand_id
1 'polypeptide(L)' 'MNRKQSSTETEDGPPELLFIHGGHSAKISDFSWNPNEPFTICSVSEDNMAQIW' A
#
# COMPACT_ATOMS: atom_id res chain seq x y z
N MET A 1 17.43 11.85 -9.55
CA MET A 1 16.81 11.31 -10.78
C MET A 1 15.34 11.68 -10.71
N ASN A 2 14.85 12.63 -11.51
CA ASN A 2 13.41 12.92 -11.60
C ASN A 2 13.03 12.94 -13.07
N ARG A 3 12.44 11.84 -13.55
CA ARG A 3 11.92 11.71 -14.92
C ARG A 3 10.55 12.38 -14.94
N LYS A 4 10.33 13.31 -15.89
CA LYS A 4 9.01 13.88 -16.12
C LYS A 4 8.09 12.79 -16.68
N GLN A 5 7.00 12.48 -15.99
CA GLN A 5 5.98 11.55 -16.48
C GLN A 5 5.23 12.15 -17.67
N SER A 6 4.90 11.31 -18.66
CA SER A 6 3.95 11.66 -19.71
C SER A 6 2.51 11.58 -19.19
N SER A 7 1.57 12.26 -19.86
CA SER A 7 0.15 12.26 -19.50
C SER A 7 -0.51 10.88 -19.48
N THR A 8 0.09 9.88 -20.14
CA THR A 8 -0.36 8.49 -20.15
C THR A 8 0.15 7.67 -18.96
N GLU A 9 1.26 8.06 -18.33
CA GLU A 9 1.77 7.40 -17.10
C GLU A 9 0.99 7.86 -15.85
N THR A 10 0.22 8.95 -15.94
CA THR A 10 -0.59 9.46 -14.82
C THR A 10 -1.70 8.50 -14.39
N GLU A 11 -2.14 7.60 -15.27
CA GLU A 11 -3.18 6.61 -14.94
C GLU A 11 -2.68 5.51 -13.98
N ASP A 12 -1.38 5.20 -13.99
CA ASP A 12 -0.74 4.19 -13.13
C ASP A 12 -0.20 4.78 -11.80
N GLY A 13 -0.44 6.07 -11.56
CA GLY A 13 0.11 6.81 -10.42
C GLY A 13 1.54 7.30 -10.65
N PRO A 14 2.13 8.01 -9.67
CA PRO A 14 3.48 8.56 -9.80
C PRO A 14 4.55 7.44 -9.77
N PRO A 15 5.77 7.64 -10.32
CA PRO A 15 6.77 6.58 -10.47
C PRO A 15 7.30 6.03 -9.14
N GLU A 16 7.10 6.75 -8.04
CA GLU A 16 7.40 6.30 -6.68
C GLU A 16 6.31 5.41 -6.05
N LEU A 17 5.12 5.31 -6.66
CA LEU A 17 4.08 4.41 -6.21
C LEU A 17 4.46 2.96 -6.54
N LEU A 18 4.84 2.20 -5.51
CA LEU A 18 5.31 0.82 -5.68
C LEU A 18 4.18 -0.22 -5.66
N PHE A 19 3.17 -0.02 -4.81
CA PHE A 19 2.13 -1.02 -4.55
C PHE A 19 0.88 -0.39 -3.95
N ILE A 20 -0.30 -0.93 -4.29
CA ILE A 20 -1.58 -0.63 -3.66
C ILE A 20 -2.16 -1.94 -3.11
N HIS A 21 -2.33 -2.01 -1.79
CA HIS A 21 -3.03 -3.12 -1.14
C HIS A 21 -4.55 -2.86 -1.11
N GLY A 22 -5.30 -3.50 -2.00
CA GLY A 22 -6.76 -3.36 -2.11
C GLY A 22 -7.57 -4.34 -1.26
N GLY A 23 -7.01 -4.90 -0.19
CA GLY A 23 -7.63 -6.00 0.56
C GLY A 23 -8.68 -5.59 1.61
N HIS A 24 -8.63 -4.37 2.13
CA HIS A 24 -9.55 -3.90 3.19
C HIS A 24 -10.83 -3.29 2.62
N SER A 25 -11.97 -3.61 3.21
CA SER A 25 -13.28 -3.07 2.82
C SER A 25 -13.74 -1.87 3.67
N ALA A 26 -13.07 -1.63 4.79
CA ALA A 26 -13.27 -0.48 5.67
C ALA A 26 -11.97 0.33 5.83
N LYS A 27 -12.05 1.47 6.53
CA LYS A 27 -10.88 2.30 6.81
C LYS A 27 -9.85 1.53 7.62
N ILE A 28 -8.59 1.65 7.20
CA ILE A 28 -7.44 1.12 7.94
C ILE A 28 -7.22 2.01 9.15
N SER A 29 -7.18 1.42 10.35
CA SER A 29 -6.97 2.13 11.61
C SER A 29 -5.51 2.14 12.05
N ASP A 30 -4.74 1.10 11.73
CA ASP A 30 -3.29 1.01 12.01
C ASP A 30 -2.59 -0.01 11.10
N PHE A 31 -1.25 0.08 10.99
CA PHE A 31 -0.41 -0.91 10.31
C PHE A 31 1.01 -0.95 10.87
N SER A 32 1.71 -2.07 10.68
CA SER A 32 3.11 -2.23 11.08
C SER A 32 3.88 -3.15 10.15
N TRP A 33 5.15 -2.81 9.91
CA TRP A 33 6.08 -3.65 9.17
C TRP A 33 6.55 -4.82 10.03
N ASN A 34 6.68 -6.00 9.43
CA ASN A 34 7.35 -7.12 10.08
C ASN A 34 8.87 -6.87 10.11
N PRO A 35 9.52 -6.79 11.28
CA PRO A 35 10.97 -6.58 11.35
C PRO A 35 11.78 -7.82 10.94
N ASN A 36 11.14 -8.99 10.86
CA ASN A 36 11.81 -10.26 10.57
C ASN A 36 11.64 -10.71 9.12
N GLU A 37 10.63 -10.20 8.41
CA GLU A 37 10.33 -10.61 7.04
C GLU A 37 10.16 -9.38 6.14
N PRO A 38 11.13 -9.13 5.23
CA PRO A 38 11.04 -8.02 4.29
C PRO A 38 9.79 -8.10 3.43
N PHE A 39 9.19 -6.94 3.15
CA PHE A 39 7.96 -6.79 2.36
C PHE A 39 6.67 -7.29 3.02
N THR A 40 6.72 -7.75 4.27
CA THR A 40 5.54 -8.21 5.00
C THR A 40 5.01 -7.12 5.94
N ILE A 41 3.70 -6.86 5.89
CA ILE A 41 2.97 -5.88 6.71
C ILE A 41 1.79 -6.57 7.41
N CYS A 42 1.49 -6.14 8.64
CA CYS A 42 0.20 -6.37 9.28
C CYS A 42 -0.61 -5.07 9.27
N SER A 43 -1.88 -5.11 8.85
CA SER A 43 -2.79 -3.96 8.91
C SER A 43 -4.16 -4.35 9.47
N VAL A 44 -4.78 -3.41 10.17
CA VAL A 44 -6.10 -3.59 10.82
C VAL A 44 -7.09 -2.52 10.36
N SER A 45 -8.38 -2.83 10.36
CA SER A 45 -9.46 -1.95 9.89
C SER A 45 -10.64 -1.85 10.85
N GLU A 46 -11.48 -0.83 10.65
CA GLU A 46 -12.65 -0.52 11.49
C GLU A 46 -13.77 -1.58 11.46
N ASP A 47 -13.75 -2.51 10.51
CA ASP A 47 -14.70 -3.63 10.37
C ASP A 47 -14.23 -4.92 11.05
N ASN A 48 -13.30 -4.82 12.00
CA ASN A 48 -12.71 -5.92 12.77
C ASN A 48 -11.88 -6.91 11.93
N MET A 49 -11.34 -6.47 10.80
CA MET A 49 -10.44 -7.28 9.98
C MET A 49 -8.97 -6.98 10.29
N ALA A 50 -8.16 -8.03 10.32
CA ALA A 50 -6.70 -7.96 10.32
C ALA A 50 -6.19 -8.74 9.11
N GLN A 51 -5.20 -8.20 8.40
CA GLN A 51 -4.57 -8.85 7.24
C GLN A 51 -3.05 -8.81 7.39
N ILE A 52 -2.41 -9.93 7.08
CA ILE A 52 -0.96 -10.05 6.94
C ILE A 52 -0.69 -10.35 5.48
N TRP A 53 0.13 -9.53 4.83
CA TRP A 53 0.43 -9.59 3.40
C TRP A 53 1.87 -9.19 3.13
#